data_AF-A0A4U9VCW3-F1
#
_entry.id   AF-A0A4U9VCW3-F1
#
_cell.length_a   1.000
_cell.length_b   1.000
_cell.length_c   1.000
_cell.angle_alpha   90.00
_cell.angle_beta   90.00
_cell.angle_gamma   90.00
#
_symmetry.space_group_name_H-M   'P 1'
#
loop_
_entity.id
_entity.type
_entity.pdbx_description
1 polymer ?
#
loop_
_entity_poly.entity_id
_entity_poly.type
_entity_poly.pdbx_seq_one_letter_code
_entity_poly.pdbx_strand_id
1 'polypeptide(L)'
;MKSCHNLFRQSLLAGETLIGCWSALANPISTEVLGLAGFDWLVLDGEHAPNDIGTFVPQLMALKGSPSAAVVRPPCNEPVIIKRLLDIGFYNFLIPFVESAEQAQQAVASTRYPPAGIRGVSVSHRSNGYGTVPDYFAQINQQIAVLVQIESQQGSITWMR
;
A
#
# COMPACT_ATOMS: atom_id res chain seq x y z
N MET A 1 2.36 -10.53 -20.69
CA MET A 1 3.12 -10.84 -19.45
C MET A 1 2.72 -9.80 -18.42
N LYS A 2 2.34 -10.21 -17.19
CA LYS A 2 1.96 -9.25 -16.14
C LYS A 2 3.20 -8.50 -15.65
N SER A 3 3.40 -7.27 -16.12
CA SER A 3 4.34 -6.33 -15.52
C SER A 3 3.75 -5.82 -14.20
N CYS A 4 4.60 -5.48 -13.22
CA CYS A 4 4.16 -4.91 -11.94
C CYS A 4 3.83 -3.41 -12.07
N HIS A 5 3.00 -3.04 -13.05
CA HIS A 5 2.66 -1.65 -13.32
C HIS A 5 1.59 -1.15 -12.35
N ASN A 6 1.91 -0.15 -11.54
CA ASN A 6 0.99 0.46 -10.59
C ASN A 6 0.30 1.68 -11.21
N LEU A 7 -0.88 1.47 -11.78
CA LEU A 7 -1.68 2.53 -12.41
C LEU A 7 -2.09 3.63 -11.43
N PHE A 8 -2.45 3.27 -10.19
CA PHE A 8 -2.81 4.24 -9.16
C PHE A 8 -1.64 5.20 -8.86
N ARG A 9 -0.41 4.67 -8.74
CA ARG A 9 0.78 5.51 -8.58
C ARG A 9 0.99 6.42 -9.79
N GLN A 10 0.76 5.92 -11.00
CA GLN A 10 0.90 6.71 -12.23
C GLN A 10 -0.10 7.87 -12.25
N SER A 11 -1.38 7.61 -11.98
CA SER A 11 -2.42 8.62 -11.91
C SER A 11 -2.17 9.66 -10.81
N LEU A 12 -1.70 9.23 -9.62
CA LEU A 12 -1.28 10.14 -8.55
C LEU A 12 -0.17 11.10 -9.02
N LEU A 13 0.86 10.59 -9.70
CA LEU A 13 1.97 11.42 -10.21
C LEU A 13 1.54 12.34 -11.36
N ALA A 14 0.50 11.96 -12.11
CA ALA A 14 -0.11 12.78 -13.14
C ALA A 14 -1.01 13.90 -12.58
N GLY A 15 -1.28 13.91 -11.26
CA GLY A 15 -2.16 14.87 -10.63
C GLY A 15 -3.65 14.64 -10.93
N GLU A 16 -4.02 13.42 -11.31
CA GLU A 16 -5.42 13.05 -11.54
C GLU A 16 -6.20 13.03 -10.21
N THR A 17 -7.48 13.42 -10.28
CA THR A 17 -8.38 13.27 -9.14
C THR A 17 -8.81 11.81 -9.02
N LEU A 18 -8.55 11.19 -7.87
CA LEU A 18 -8.86 9.78 -7.61
C LEU A 18 -9.82 9.67 -6.43
N ILE A 19 -11.01 9.15 -6.67
CA ILE A 19 -12.08 9.02 -5.68
C ILE A 19 -11.92 7.70 -4.94
N GLY A 20 -11.71 7.80 -3.62
CA GLY A 20 -11.47 6.67 -2.74
C GLY A 20 -12.65 6.32 -1.84
N CYS A 21 -12.67 5.08 -1.34
CA CYS A 21 -13.58 4.65 -0.27
C CYS A 21 -12.82 3.91 0.85
N TRP A 22 -13.26 4.12 2.09
CA TRP A 22 -12.70 3.45 3.26
C TRP A 22 -13.38 2.09 3.47
N SER A 23 -12.59 1.04 3.72
CA SER A 23 -13.08 -0.29 4.06
C SER A 23 -12.66 -0.68 5.49
N ALA A 24 -13.64 -0.70 6.39
CA ALA A 24 -13.48 -1.06 7.80
C ALA A 24 -14.22 -2.35 8.19
N LEU A 25 -14.91 -3.00 7.25
CA LEU A 25 -15.73 -4.20 7.53
C LEU A 25 -14.91 -5.49 7.68
N ALA A 26 -13.62 -5.46 7.33
CA ALA A 26 -12.65 -6.54 7.52
C ALA A 26 -13.12 -7.92 7.02
N ASN A 27 -13.89 -7.95 5.92
CA ASN A 27 -14.51 -9.17 5.40
C ASN A 27 -14.41 -9.23 3.87
N PRO A 28 -14.04 -10.38 3.27
CA PRO A 28 -13.89 -10.48 1.82
C PRO A 28 -15.20 -10.35 1.05
N ILE A 29 -16.35 -10.76 1.61
CA ILE A 29 -17.65 -10.71 0.93
C ILE A 29 -18.09 -9.26 0.70
N SER A 30 -18.04 -8.42 1.74
CA SER A 30 -18.38 -7.01 1.59
C SER A 30 -17.35 -6.26 0.76
N THR A 31 -16.06 -6.60 0.88
CA THR A 31 -14.99 -5.99 0.07
C THR A 31 -15.09 -6.37 -1.41
N GLU A 32 -15.52 -7.59 -1.76
CA GLU A 32 -15.80 -7.98 -3.15
C GLU A 32 -16.90 -7.10 -3.76
N VAL A 33 -18.01 -6.93 -3.03
CA VAL A 33 -19.11 -6.04 -3.43
C VAL A 33 -18.63 -4.60 -3.56
N LEU A 34 -17.83 -4.11 -2.60
CA LEU A 34 -17.25 -2.77 -2.65
C LEU A 34 -16.35 -2.58 -3.88
N GLY A 35 -15.62 -3.62 -4.30
CA GLY A 35 -14.80 -3.63 -5.50
C GLY A 35 -15.58 -3.44 -6.81
N LEU A 36 -16.91 -3.57 -6.79
CA LEU A 36 -17.81 -3.31 -7.93
C LEU A 36 -18.32 -1.88 -7.99
N ALA A 37 -18.15 -1.09 -6.92
CA ALA A 37 -18.74 0.26 -6.80
C ALA A 37 -18.07 1.32 -7.70
N GLY A 38 -16.92 1.02 -8.30
CA GLY A 38 -16.25 1.89 -9.27
C GLY A 38 -15.37 2.98 -8.67
N PHE A 39 -14.94 2.84 -7.41
CA PHE A 39 -13.93 3.73 -6.82
C PHE A 39 -12.57 3.53 -7.49
N ASP A 40 -11.77 4.58 -7.57
CA ASP A 40 -10.41 4.50 -8.10
C ASP A 40 -9.48 3.76 -7.12
N TRP A 41 -9.74 3.87 -5.82
CA TRP A 41 -8.96 3.20 -4.77
C TRP A 41 -9.78 2.89 -3.52
N LEU A 42 -9.36 1.85 -2.80
CA LEU A 42 -9.98 1.39 -1.56
C LEU A 42 -8.94 1.30 -0.45
N VAL A 43 -9.20 1.94 0.69
CA VAL A 43 -8.34 1.83 1.88
C VAL A 43 -8.80 0.66 2.73
N LEU A 44 -8.00 -0.40 2.76
CA LEU A 44 -8.13 -1.49 3.72
C LEU A 44 -7.44 -1.06 5.02
N ASP A 45 -8.25 -0.69 6.00
CA ASP A 45 -7.78 -0.02 7.21
C ASP A 45 -7.26 -1.03 8.24
N GLY A 46 -5.97 -0.99 8.55
CA GLY A 46 -5.33 -1.79 9.59
C GLY A 46 -5.04 -1.05 10.90
N GLU A 47 -5.45 0.22 11.01
CA GLU A 47 -5.19 1.03 12.20
C GLU A 47 -6.43 1.19 13.09
N HIS A 48 -7.60 1.44 12.49
CA HIS A 48 -8.85 1.65 13.23
C HIS A 48 -9.96 0.66 12.89
N ALA A 49 -9.70 -0.28 11.99
CA ALA A 49 -10.59 -1.40 11.74
C ALA A 49 -9.90 -2.70 12.16
N PRO A 50 -10.67 -3.78 12.44
CA PRO A 50 -10.12 -5.05 12.92
C PRO A 50 -9.50 -5.87 11.77
N ASN A 51 -8.70 -5.23 10.91
CA ASN A 51 -7.92 -5.92 9.90
C ASN A 51 -6.54 -6.32 10.41
N ASP A 52 -6.05 -7.39 9.84
CA ASP A 52 -4.73 -7.97 10.04
C ASP A 52 -4.34 -8.73 8.76
N ILE A 53 -3.19 -9.41 8.77
CA ILE A 53 -2.75 -10.18 7.60
C ILE A 53 -3.75 -11.29 7.24
N GLY A 54 -4.42 -11.90 8.23
CA GLY A 54 -5.40 -12.96 8.02
C GLY A 54 -6.65 -12.49 7.27
N THR A 55 -7.05 -11.24 7.47
CA THR A 55 -8.20 -10.60 6.79
C THR A 55 -7.80 -9.85 5.51
N PHE A 56 -6.60 -9.29 5.44
CA PHE A 56 -6.11 -8.59 4.24
C PHE A 56 -5.93 -9.53 3.05
N VAL A 57 -5.38 -10.74 3.25
CA VAL A 57 -5.15 -11.67 2.14
C VAL A 57 -6.45 -12.05 1.42
N PRO A 58 -7.54 -12.46 2.11
CA PRO A 58 -8.84 -12.69 1.49
C PRO A 58 -9.40 -11.46 0.78
N GLN A 59 -9.30 -10.26 1.36
CA GLN A 59 -9.78 -9.03 0.74
C GLN A 59 -8.98 -8.67 -0.53
N LEU A 60 -7.65 -8.83 -0.51
CA LEU A 60 -6.81 -8.69 -1.70
C LEU A 60 -7.14 -9.74 -2.77
N MET A 61 -7.66 -10.91 -2.39
CA MET A 61 -8.15 -11.89 -3.36
C MET A 61 -9.51 -11.48 -3.94
N ALA A 62 -10.42 -10.99 -3.11
CA ALA A 62 -11.73 -10.47 -3.52
C ALA A 62 -11.62 -9.29 -4.50
N LEU A 63 -10.61 -8.44 -4.34
CA LEU A 63 -10.35 -7.32 -5.26
C LEU A 63 -9.61 -7.73 -6.55
N LYS A 64 -9.28 -9.01 -6.76
CA LYS A 64 -8.64 -9.45 -8.02
C LYS A 64 -9.60 -9.27 -9.20
N GLY A 65 -9.32 -8.27 -10.03
CA GLY A 65 -10.14 -7.93 -11.20
C GLY A 65 -11.03 -6.71 -10.98
N SER A 66 -11.11 -6.19 -9.75
CA SER A 66 -11.65 -4.86 -9.50
C SER A 66 -10.74 -3.81 -10.18
N PRO A 67 -11.31 -2.73 -10.76
CA PRO A 67 -10.52 -1.59 -11.23
C PRO A 67 -9.93 -0.78 -10.06
N SER A 68 -10.48 -0.93 -8.85
CA SER A 68 -10.06 -0.17 -7.68
C SER A 68 -8.69 -0.63 -7.17
N ALA A 69 -7.78 0.32 -6.98
CA ALA A 69 -6.48 0.04 -6.38
C ALA A 69 -6.61 -0.23 -4.88
N ALA A 70 -6.11 -1.37 -4.42
CA ALA A 70 -6.03 -1.67 -2.99
C ALA A 70 -4.91 -0.85 -2.32
N VAL A 71 -5.28 -0.08 -1.30
CA VAL A 71 -4.37 0.69 -0.44
C VAL A 71 -4.49 0.16 0.98
N VAL A 72 -3.37 -0.06 1.67
CA VAL A 72 -3.39 -0.44 3.08
C VAL A 72 -3.01 0.75 3.95
N ARG A 73 -3.75 0.96 5.04
CA ARG A 73 -3.30 1.78 6.16
C ARG A 73 -2.74 0.87 7.25
N PRO A 74 -1.42 0.73 7.41
CA PRO A 74 -0.86 -0.09 8.48
C PRO A 74 -1.18 0.52 9.86
N PRO A 75 -1.13 -0.27 10.95
CA PRO A 75 -1.38 0.22 12.29
C PRO A 75 -0.33 1.24 12.79
N CYS A 76 0.86 1.27 12.18
CA CYS A 76 1.93 2.20 12.51
C CYS A 76 2.98 2.26 11.39
N ASN A 77 3.82 3.30 11.41
CA ASN A 77 4.98 3.45 10.53
C ASN A 77 6.17 2.61 11.03
N GLU A 78 6.10 1.29 10.87
CA GLU A 78 7.12 0.37 11.36
C GLU A 78 7.61 -0.60 10.25
N PRO A 79 8.94 -0.78 10.06
CA PRO A 79 9.48 -1.57 8.95
C PRO A 79 9.03 -3.03 8.89
N VAL A 80 8.89 -3.72 10.03
CA VAL A 80 8.49 -5.13 10.07
C VAL A 80 7.07 -5.33 9.56
N ILE A 81 6.12 -4.49 10.01
CA ILE A 81 4.73 -4.59 9.51
C ILE A 81 4.64 -4.22 8.03
N ILE A 82 5.31 -3.14 7.60
CA ILE A 82 5.33 -2.70 6.20
C ILE A 82 5.88 -3.81 5.29
N LYS A 83 6.99 -4.45 5.67
CA LYS A 83 7.58 -5.58 4.94
C LYS A 83 6.57 -6.72 4.76
N ARG A 84 5.87 -7.12 5.82
CA ARG A 84 4.88 -8.20 5.76
C ARG A 84 3.70 -7.85 4.85
N LEU A 85 3.24 -6.61 4.89
CA LEU A 85 2.14 -6.11 4.04
C LEU A 85 2.54 -6.07 2.56
N LEU A 86 3.79 -5.70 2.27
CA LEU A 86 4.33 -5.77 0.91
C LEU A 86 4.33 -7.20 0.38
N ASP A 87 4.79 -8.18 1.17
CA ASP A 87 4.93 -9.56 0.70
C ASP A 87 3.57 -10.22 0.42
N ILE A 88 2.54 -9.88 1.19
CA ILE A 88 1.17 -10.33 0.92
C ILE A 88 0.52 -9.63 -0.26
N GLY A 89 1.14 -8.62 -0.88
CA GLY A 89 0.73 -8.08 -2.18
C GLY A 89 0.14 -6.68 -2.18
N PHE A 90 0.31 -5.88 -1.12
CA PHE A 90 0.03 -4.44 -1.21
C PHE A 90 1.14 -3.70 -1.95
N TYR A 91 0.74 -2.76 -2.81
CA TYR A 91 1.63 -1.84 -3.52
C TYR A 91 1.42 -0.38 -3.13
N ASN A 92 0.37 -0.09 -2.34
CA ASN A 92 -0.03 1.27 -2.01
C ASN A 92 -0.23 1.35 -0.51
N PHE A 93 0.42 2.32 0.12
CA PHE A 93 0.45 2.48 1.57
C PHE A 93 0.00 3.88 1.95
N LEU A 94 -0.93 3.97 2.89
CA LEU A 94 -1.31 5.21 3.56
C LEU A 94 -0.74 5.17 4.98
N ILE A 95 0.38 5.82 5.23
CA ILE A 95 1.15 5.71 6.47
C ILE A 95 0.61 6.71 7.51
N PRO A 96 0.13 6.25 8.68
CA PRO A 96 -0.39 7.16 9.71
C PRO A 96 0.72 7.86 10.48
N PHE A 97 0.37 8.95 11.16
CA PHE A 97 1.19 9.71 12.11
C PHE A 97 2.61 10.04 11.61
N VAL A 98 2.74 10.61 10.41
CA VAL A 98 4.03 11.08 9.90
C VAL A 98 4.23 12.55 10.25
N GLU A 99 5.13 12.82 11.19
CA GLU A 99 5.35 14.12 11.81
C GLU A 99 6.66 14.80 11.38
N SER A 100 7.59 14.03 10.79
CA SER A 100 8.90 14.52 10.39
C SER A 100 9.34 14.01 9.01
N ALA A 101 10.32 14.70 8.39
CA ALA A 101 10.91 14.27 7.13
C ALA A 101 11.63 12.92 7.27
N GLU A 102 12.25 12.66 8.42
CA GLU A 102 12.93 11.41 8.74
C GLU A 102 11.93 10.24 8.81
N GLN A 103 10.76 10.45 9.44
CA GLN A 103 9.70 9.45 9.47
C GLN A 103 9.14 9.16 8.07
N ALA A 104 9.00 10.18 7.22
CA ALA A 104 8.62 10.00 5.83
C ALA A 104 9.68 9.22 5.03
N GLN A 105 10.97 9.53 5.22
CA GLN A 105 12.08 8.80 4.61
C GLN A 105 12.12 7.35 5.09
N GLN A 106 11.87 7.08 6.37
CA GLN A 106 11.79 5.73 6.92
C GLN A 106 10.63 4.93 6.32
N ALA A 107 9.46 5.56 6.14
CA ALA A 107 8.33 4.94 5.48
C ALA A 107 8.68 4.53 4.04
N VAL A 108 9.30 5.43 3.27
CA VAL A 108 9.77 5.13 1.91
C VAL A 108 10.81 4.01 1.93
N ALA A 109 11.85 4.10 2.77
CA ALA A 109 12.92 3.11 2.86
C ALA A 109 12.39 1.71 3.22
N SER A 110 11.36 1.62 4.06
CA SER A 110 10.73 0.34 4.44
C SER A 110 10.08 -0.39 3.26
N THR A 111 9.77 0.33 2.17
CA THR A 111 9.14 -0.24 0.97
C THR A 111 10.09 -0.63 -0.15
N ARG A 112 11.35 -0.22 -0.08
CA ARG A 112 12.33 -0.37 -1.16
C ARG A 112 13.41 -1.38 -0.79
N TYR A 113 13.77 -2.25 -1.72
CA TYR A 113 14.95 -3.11 -1.59
C TYR A 113 16.25 -2.28 -1.64
N PRO A 114 17.34 -2.76 -1.03
CA PRO A 114 18.67 -2.14 -1.15
C PRO A 114 19.10 -1.94 -2.61
N PRO A 115 19.86 -0.87 -2.93
CA PRO A 115 20.37 0.17 -2.02
C PRO A 115 19.36 1.29 -1.72
N ALA A 116 18.16 1.28 -2.32
CA ALA A 116 17.18 2.36 -2.19
C ALA A 116 16.38 2.34 -0.87
N GLY A 117 16.56 1.31 -0.04
CA GLY A 117 15.88 1.18 1.24
C GLY A 117 16.31 -0.06 2.01
N ILE A 118 15.45 -0.49 2.93
CA ILE A 118 15.74 -1.52 3.94
C ILE A 118 14.77 -2.71 3.89
N ARG A 119 13.96 -2.83 2.83
CA ARG A 119 13.04 -3.97 2.66
C ARG A 119 13.84 -5.28 2.60
N GLY A 120 13.50 -6.23 3.47
CA GLY A 120 14.08 -7.57 3.45
C GLY A 120 13.65 -8.38 2.22
N VAL A 121 14.56 -9.15 1.65
CA VAL A 121 14.31 -9.97 0.45
C VAL A 121 13.63 -11.28 0.83
N SER A 122 12.57 -11.61 0.09
CA SER A 122 11.97 -12.94 0.04
C SER A 122 11.83 -13.34 -1.43
N VAL A 123 12.06 -14.62 -1.76
CA VAL A 123 12.14 -15.09 -3.16
C VAL A 123 10.80 -15.55 -3.71
N SER A 124 9.81 -15.85 -2.87
CA SER A 124 8.48 -16.30 -3.30
C SER A 124 7.40 -15.83 -2.34
N HIS A 125 6.49 -14.99 -2.84
CA HIS A 125 5.38 -14.42 -2.08
C HIS A 125 4.30 -13.87 -3.03
N ARG A 126 3.16 -13.39 -2.50
CA ARG A 126 2.03 -12.95 -3.34
C ARG A 126 2.40 -11.78 -4.26
N SER A 127 3.19 -10.83 -3.75
CA SER A 127 3.60 -9.64 -4.53
C SER A 127 4.43 -9.96 -5.78
N ASN A 128 5.26 -11.00 -5.77
CA ASN A 128 6.00 -11.43 -6.97
C ASN A 128 5.29 -12.56 -7.75
N GLY A 129 4.01 -12.81 -7.44
CA GLY A 129 3.25 -13.89 -8.04
C GLY A 129 3.87 -15.27 -7.81
N TYR A 130 4.50 -15.49 -6.66
CA TYR A 130 5.25 -16.71 -6.35
C TYR A 130 6.38 -16.99 -7.35
N GLY A 131 7.07 -15.94 -7.79
CA GLY A 131 8.16 -16.01 -8.76
C GLY A 131 7.73 -15.95 -10.24
N THR A 132 6.45 -15.72 -10.52
CA THR A 132 5.94 -15.64 -11.91
C THR A 132 6.00 -14.24 -12.53
N VAL A 133 6.25 -13.20 -11.72
CA VAL A 133 6.40 -11.82 -12.22
C VAL A 133 7.84 -11.63 -12.72
N PRO A 134 8.05 -11.43 -14.03
CA PRO A 134 9.40 -11.21 -14.58
C PRO A 134 9.98 -9.88 -14.08
N ASP A 135 11.29 -9.82 -13.90
CA ASP A 135 12.06 -8.63 -13.50
C ASP A 135 11.52 -7.93 -12.23
N TYR A 136 10.84 -8.67 -11.35
CA TYR A 136 10.16 -8.12 -10.18
C TYR A 136 11.08 -7.22 -9.34
N PHE A 137 12.28 -7.68 -8.99
CA PHE A 137 13.22 -6.90 -8.17
C PHE A 137 13.73 -5.63 -8.86
N ALA A 138 13.85 -5.64 -10.19
CA ALA A 138 14.29 -4.48 -10.95
C ALA A 138 13.20 -3.40 -11.03
N GLN A 139 11.93 -3.80 -11.05
CA GLN A 139 10.81 -2.89 -11.30
C GLN A 139 10.10 -2.43 -10.02
N ILE A 140 9.95 -3.30 -9.02
CA ILE A 140 9.05 -3.08 -7.87
C ILE A 140 9.41 -1.84 -7.04
N ASN A 141 10.69 -1.51 -6.94
CA ASN A 141 11.17 -0.30 -6.25
C ASN A 141 10.67 1.00 -6.87
N GLN A 142 10.07 0.98 -8.07
CA GLN A 142 9.48 2.16 -8.70
C GLN A 142 7.95 2.10 -8.70
N GLN A 143 7.37 1.00 -8.20
CA GLN A 143 5.95 0.69 -8.35
C GLN A 143 5.20 0.81 -7.01
N ILE A 144 5.88 0.83 -5.86
CA ILE A 144 5.21 1.13 -4.58
C ILE A 144 4.84 2.63 -4.48
N ALA A 145 3.60 2.91 -4.10
CA ALA A 145 3.13 4.24 -3.69
C ALA A 145 3.13 4.34 -2.16
N VAL A 146 3.66 5.44 -1.65
CA VAL A 146 3.68 5.78 -0.21
C VAL A 146 3.00 7.13 -0.06
N LEU A 147 1.80 7.12 0.50
CA LEU A 147 1.09 8.31 0.95
C LEU A 147 1.36 8.47 2.46
N VAL A 148 1.61 9.69 2.91
CA VAL A 148 1.85 10.00 4.32
C VAL A 148 0.68 10.81 4.86
N GLN A 149 0.16 10.43 6.02
CA GLN A 149 -0.89 11.19 6.71
C GLN A 149 -0.24 12.21 7.64
N ILE A 150 -0.59 13.48 7.39
CA ILE A 150 -0.25 14.59 8.26
C ILE A 150 -1.47 14.88 9.13
N GLU A 151 -1.47 14.37 10.35
CA GLU A 151 -2.62 14.42 11.25
C GLU A 151 -2.26 14.91 12.66
N SER A 152 -1.08 15.51 12.80
CA SER A 152 -0.64 16.18 14.01
C SER A 152 -0.19 17.62 13.73
N GLN A 153 -0.17 18.42 14.80
CA GLN A 153 0.36 19.79 14.75
C GLN A 153 1.82 19.81 14.31
N GLN A 154 2.62 18.85 14.81
CA GLN A 154 4.02 18.73 14.46
C GLN A 154 4.20 18.46 12.96
N GLY A 155 3.46 17.49 12.42
CA GLY A 155 3.50 17.20 10.99
C GLY A 155 3.10 18.41 10.15
N SER A 156 2.04 19.13 10.54
CA SER A 156 1.59 20.33 9.81
C SER A 156 2.68 21.40 9.73
N ILE A 157 3.40 21.65 10.83
CA ILE A 157 4.48 22.64 10.86
C ILE A 157 5.67 22.22 9.99
N THR A 158 6.02 20.94 10.00
CA THR A 158 7.14 20.40 9.22
C THR A 158 6.96 20.64 7.72
N TRP A 159 5.75 20.48 7.19
CA TRP A 159 5.47 20.55 5.74
C TRP A 159 5.04 21.93 5.21
N MET A 160 4.85 22.93 6.10
CA MET A 160 4.61 24.32 5.71
C MET A 160 5.90 25.11 5.45
N ARG A 161 7.07 24.54 5.74
CA ARG A 161 8.40 25.12 5.50
C ARG A 161 9.03 24.54 4.25
#